data_AF-A0A0F9FT05-F1
#
_entry.id   AF-A0A0F9FT05-F1
#
_cell.length_a   1.000
_cell.length_b   1.000
_cell.length_c   1.000
_cell.angle_alpha   90.00
_cell.angle_beta   90.00
_cell.angle_gamma   90.00
#
_symmetry.space_group_name_H-M   'P 1'
#
loop_
_entity.id
_entity.type
_entity.pdbx_description
1 polymer ?
#
loop_
_entity_poly.entity_id
_entity_poly.type
_entity_poly.pdbx_seq_one_letter_code
_entity_poly.pdbx_strand_id
1 'polypeptide(L)'
;MADFHTKTIYGQKSSIIITSPAKMVAYIFLSCINRKDDGTWQVPTKGEGKTVKLSIEEIICILEVLNRRSANWTGYHVFKDRKTEIYVGWEDESRQVILIKIGDYIKKLRFPNLNFMTLLLDHILTEKIEFATSGKVESKAKKKEKEKEKEEVDEEGKYGLFSEHITTLDGLHIVETTEYGISIDTIEIKAQIIVESPKALLIALDTDEEFWIPKNSINNDYDVKKKKSQKLLVDKWIIEKQKILSK
;
A
#
# COMPACT_ATOMS: atom_id res chain seq x y z
N MET A 1 12.86 -22.41 -8.36
CA MET A 1 11.59 -21.66 -8.16
C MET A 1 10.44 -22.51 -8.67
N ALA A 2 9.33 -22.52 -7.95
CA ALA A 2 8.12 -23.23 -8.38
C ALA A 2 7.46 -22.47 -9.55
N ASP A 3 6.74 -23.17 -10.43
CA ASP A 3 6.06 -22.52 -11.57
C ASP A 3 4.66 -21.99 -11.18
N PHE A 4 4.10 -22.48 -10.09
CA PHE A 4 2.79 -22.09 -9.59
C PHE A 4 2.84 -21.87 -8.08
N HIS A 5 2.01 -20.96 -7.59
CA HIS A 5 1.82 -20.73 -6.17
C HIS A 5 0.35 -20.84 -5.81
N THR A 6 0.04 -21.48 -4.69
CA THR A 6 -1.30 -21.43 -4.10
C THR A 6 -1.18 -21.33 -2.59
N LYS A 7 -1.80 -20.30 -2.02
CA LYS A 7 -1.87 -20.12 -0.57
C LYS A 7 -3.28 -19.74 -0.16
N THR A 8 -3.80 -20.49 0.81
CA THR A 8 -5.03 -20.14 1.52
C THR A 8 -4.69 -19.56 2.88
N ILE A 9 -5.29 -18.43 3.22
CA ILE A 9 -5.23 -17.80 4.54
C ILE A 9 -6.62 -17.91 5.15
N TYR A 10 -6.79 -18.86 6.06
CA TYR A 10 -8.05 -19.10 6.75
C TYR A 10 -8.31 -18.06 7.84
N GLY A 11 -9.59 -17.87 8.17
CA GLY A 11 -10.03 -17.16 9.36
C GLY A 11 -11.22 -17.87 9.98
N GLN A 12 -11.90 -17.20 10.90
CA GLN A 12 -13.08 -17.79 11.54
C GLN A 12 -14.29 -17.89 10.60
N LYS A 13 -14.57 -16.82 9.85
CA LYS A 13 -15.76 -16.71 8.98
C LYS A 13 -15.44 -16.56 7.50
N SER A 14 -14.28 -15.99 7.17
CA SER A 14 -13.84 -15.77 5.80
C SER A 14 -12.39 -16.17 5.58
N SER A 15 -12.08 -16.56 4.36
CA SER A 15 -10.74 -16.95 3.91
C SER A 15 -10.42 -16.27 2.58
N ILE A 16 -9.14 -16.02 2.37
CA ILE A 16 -8.59 -15.52 1.11
C ILE A 16 -7.64 -16.56 0.52
N ILE A 17 -7.71 -16.75 -0.80
CA ILE A 17 -6.90 -17.67 -1.56
C ILE A 17 -6.15 -16.87 -2.63
N ILE A 18 -4.83 -16.98 -2.62
CA ILE A 18 -3.95 -16.41 -3.63
C ILE A 18 -3.46 -17.55 -4.49
N THR A 19 -3.76 -17.49 -5.78
CA THR A 19 -3.31 -18.48 -6.77
C THR A 19 -2.54 -17.77 -7.87
N SER A 20 -1.25 -18.06 -7.96
CA SER A 20 -0.41 -17.66 -9.08
C SER A 20 -0.34 -18.83 -10.06
N PRO A 21 -0.84 -18.69 -11.30
CA PRO A 21 -0.61 -19.66 -12.37
C PRO A 21 0.87 -19.63 -12.81
N ALA A 22 1.20 -20.29 -13.92
CA ALA A 22 2.54 -20.36 -14.51
C ALA A 22 3.27 -18.99 -14.46
N LYS A 23 4.58 -19.00 -14.16
CA LYS A 23 5.39 -17.78 -14.02
C LYS A 23 5.40 -16.89 -15.28
N MET A 24 5.16 -17.48 -16.44
CA MET A 24 5.09 -16.82 -17.75
C MET A 24 3.79 -16.02 -17.97
N VAL A 25 2.84 -16.10 -17.04
CA VAL A 25 1.52 -15.49 -17.17
C VAL A 25 1.41 -14.28 -16.24
N ALA A 26 1.14 -13.11 -16.81
CA ALA A 26 1.17 -11.79 -16.15
C ALA A 26 -0.09 -11.48 -15.32
N TYR A 27 -0.59 -12.45 -14.53
CA TYR A 27 -1.69 -12.23 -13.60
C TYR A 27 -1.69 -13.25 -12.46
N ILE A 28 -2.45 -12.94 -11.40
CA ILE A 28 -2.80 -13.89 -10.34
C ILE A 28 -4.33 -13.94 -10.16
N PHE A 29 -4.81 -14.92 -9.41
CA PHE A 29 -6.17 -14.95 -8.91
C PHE A 29 -6.21 -14.68 -7.42
N LEU A 30 -7.10 -13.78 -7.03
CA LEU A 30 -7.45 -13.53 -5.64
C LEU A 30 -8.89 -13.97 -5.42
N SER A 31 -9.10 -14.90 -4.49
CA SER A 31 -10.43 -15.41 -4.17
C SER A 31 -10.76 -15.17 -2.71
N CYS A 32 -11.98 -14.72 -2.41
CA CYS A 32 -12.53 -14.70 -1.08
C CYS A 32 -13.68 -15.69 -0.97
N ILE A 33 -13.69 -16.46 0.12
CA ILE A 33 -14.72 -17.45 0.44
C ILE A 33 -15.16 -17.31 1.89
N ASN A 34 -16.42 -17.63 2.17
CA ASN A 34 -16.96 -17.68 3.52
C ASN A 34 -17.11 -19.11 4.01
N ARG A 35 -17.10 -19.26 5.33
CA ARG A 35 -17.50 -20.47 6.01
C ARG A 35 -19.02 -20.51 6.07
N LYS A 36 -19.59 -21.66 5.72
CA LYS A 36 -21.02 -21.93 5.75
C LYS A 36 -21.46 -22.26 7.19
N ASP A 37 -22.77 -22.23 7.42
CA ASP A 37 -23.36 -22.49 8.74
C ASP A 37 -23.12 -23.94 9.22
N ASP A 38 -22.97 -24.88 8.29
CA ASP A 38 -22.58 -26.27 8.56
C ASP A 38 -21.10 -26.44 8.94
N GLY A 39 -20.33 -25.35 8.97
CA GLY A 39 -18.92 -25.32 9.28
C GLY A 39 -17.99 -25.68 8.12
N THR A 40 -18.52 -26.02 6.94
CA THR A 40 -17.73 -26.23 5.71
C THR A 40 -17.36 -24.90 5.06
N TRP A 41 -16.36 -24.91 4.17
CA TRP A 41 -15.97 -23.74 3.41
C TRP A 41 -16.66 -23.71 2.06
N GLN A 42 -17.01 -22.51 1.58
CA GLN A 42 -17.41 -22.31 0.20
C GLN A 42 -16.32 -22.77 -0.78
N VAL A 43 -16.74 -23.29 -1.92
CA VAL A 43 -15.85 -23.89 -2.92
C VAL A 43 -15.88 -23.06 -4.22
N PRO A 44 -14.78 -22.36 -4.57
CA PRO A 44 -14.70 -21.53 -5.79
C PRO A 44 -15.03 -22.28 -7.08
N THR A 45 -14.62 -23.55 -7.19
CA THR A 45 -14.87 -24.37 -8.38
C THR A 45 -16.35 -24.71 -8.57
N LYS A 46 -17.19 -24.56 -7.54
CA LYS A 46 -18.66 -24.68 -7.62
C LYS A 46 -19.36 -23.35 -7.85
N GLY A 47 -18.62 -22.27 -8.11
CA GLY A 47 -19.15 -20.92 -8.27
C GLY A 47 -19.51 -20.23 -6.95
N GLU A 48 -19.06 -20.77 -5.81
CA GLU A 48 -19.25 -20.13 -4.50
C GLU A 48 -18.07 -19.21 -4.18
N GLY A 49 -18.29 -18.18 -3.36
CA GLY A 49 -17.27 -17.16 -3.11
C GLY A 49 -17.18 -16.13 -4.24
N LYS A 50 -16.06 -15.43 -4.28
CA LYS A 50 -15.74 -14.49 -5.36
C LYS A 50 -14.27 -14.56 -5.71
N THR A 51 -13.98 -14.73 -7.00
CA THR A 51 -12.63 -14.74 -7.55
C THR A 51 -12.47 -13.61 -8.56
N VAL A 52 -11.36 -12.89 -8.47
CA VAL A 52 -10.95 -11.85 -9.41
C VAL A 52 -9.55 -12.16 -9.95
N LYS A 53 -9.30 -11.77 -11.19
CA LYS A 53 -8.02 -11.94 -11.88
C LYS A 53 -7.25 -10.63 -11.77
N LEU A 54 -6.21 -10.59 -10.97
CA LEU A 54 -5.42 -9.38 -10.75
C LEU A 54 -4.28 -9.27 -11.77
N SER A 55 -4.16 -8.12 -12.43
CA SER A 55 -3.00 -7.80 -13.28
C SER A 55 -1.73 -7.50 -12.45
N ILE A 56 -0.60 -7.33 -13.12
CA ILE A 56 0.67 -6.92 -12.47
C ILE A 56 0.49 -5.55 -11.80
N GLU A 57 -0.17 -4.61 -12.47
CA GLU A 57 -0.44 -3.26 -11.96
C GLU A 57 -1.31 -3.30 -10.70
N GLU A 58 -2.35 -4.13 -10.67
CA GLU A 58 -3.19 -4.28 -9.49
C GLU A 58 -2.43 -4.91 -8.31
N ILE A 59 -1.50 -5.83 -8.57
CA ILE A 59 -0.60 -6.36 -7.53
C ILE A 59 0.27 -5.23 -6.95
N ILE A 60 0.80 -4.34 -7.80
CA ILE A 60 1.60 -3.18 -7.38
C ILE A 60 0.76 -2.25 -6.49
N CYS A 61 -0.46 -1.90 -6.89
CA CYS A 61 -1.35 -1.05 -6.09
C CYS A 61 -1.68 -1.68 -4.73
N ILE A 62 -1.95 -2.98 -4.69
CA ILE A 62 -2.19 -3.70 -3.42
C ILE A 62 -0.94 -3.70 -2.54
N LEU A 63 0.25 -3.91 -3.13
CA LEU A 63 1.52 -3.85 -2.41
C LEU A 63 1.82 -2.45 -1.86
N GLU A 64 1.40 -1.39 -2.55
CA GLU A 64 1.53 -0.02 -2.07
C GLU A 64 0.75 0.19 -0.76
N VAL A 65 -0.49 -0.31 -0.69
CA VAL A 65 -1.30 -0.29 0.53
C VAL A 65 -0.66 -1.15 1.62
N LEU A 66 -0.25 -2.38 1.30
CA LEU A 66 0.37 -3.31 2.26
C LEU A 66 1.68 -2.78 2.85
N ASN A 67 2.46 -2.07 2.05
CA ASN A 67 3.69 -1.40 2.47
C ASN A 67 3.44 -0.09 3.20
N ARG A 68 2.17 0.24 3.51
CA ARG A 68 1.76 1.46 4.22
C ARG A 68 2.18 2.74 3.50
N ARG A 69 2.34 2.69 2.17
CA ARG A 69 2.55 3.89 1.36
C ARG A 69 1.22 4.57 1.06
N SER A 70 0.18 3.77 0.88
CA SER A 70 -1.20 4.24 0.68
C SER A 70 -2.15 3.70 1.75
N ALA A 71 -3.21 4.47 2.03
CA ALA A 71 -4.21 4.11 3.03
C ALA A 71 -5.15 3.02 2.53
N ASN A 72 -5.58 3.16 1.28
CA ASN A 72 -6.39 2.21 0.58
C ASN A 72 -6.18 2.32 -0.93
N TRP A 73 -6.74 1.36 -1.65
CA TRP A 73 -6.84 1.31 -3.09
C TRP A 73 -8.16 0.63 -3.45
N THR A 74 -8.83 1.17 -4.47
CA THR A 74 -10.04 0.58 -5.04
C THR A 74 -9.87 0.36 -6.54
N GLY A 75 -10.22 -0.84 -7.00
CA GLY A 75 -10.27 -1.22 -8.40
C GLY A 75 -11.63 -1.81 -8.76
N TYR A 76 -11.94 -1.84 -10.06
CA TYR A 76 -13.18 -2.41 -10.56
C TYR A 76 -12.94 -3.30 -11.77
N HIS A 77 -13.53 -4.51 -11.76
CA HIS A 77 -13.59 -5.38 -12.93
C HIS A 77 -15.01 -5.42 -13.47
N VAL A 78 -15.17 -5.19 -14.78
CA VAL A 78 -16.46 -5.28 -15.46
C VAL A 78 -16.48 -6.51 -16.35
N PHE A 79 -17.44 -7.41 -16.12
CA PHE A 79 -17.63 -8.59 -16.96
C PHE A 79 -19.11 -8.86 -17.19
N LYS A 80 -19.54 -8.90 -18.46
CA LYS A 80 -20.95 -9.11 -18.86
C LYS A 80 -21.92 -8.23 -18.04
N ASP A 81 -21.66 -6.93 -18.03
CA ASP A 81 -22.40 -5.89 -17.30
C ASP A 81 -22.41 -6.01 -15.77
N ARG A 82 -21.65 -6.96 -15.20
CA ARG A 82 -21.45 -7.06 -13.76
C ARG A 82 -20.14 -6.37 -13.39
N LYS A 83 -20.26 -5.28 -12.63
CA LYS A 83 -19.14 -4.57 -12.00
C LYS A 83 -18.83 -5.23 -10.65
N THR A 84 -17.59 -5.68 -10.48
CA THR A 84 -17.07 -6.22 -9.22
C THR A 84 -16.05 -5.23 -8.67
N GLU A 85 -16.32 -4.70 -7.49
CA GLU A 85 -15.37 -3.88 -6.73
C GLU A 85 -14.32 -4.74 -6.04
N ILE A 86 -13.08 -4.25 -6.04
CA ILE A 86 -11.97 -4.77 -5.29
C ILE A 86 -11.46 -3.60 -4.43
N TYR A 87 -11.51 -3.75 -3.11
CA TYR A 87 -11.01 -2.73 -2.19
C TYR A 87 -9.98 -3.36 -1.28
N VAL A 88 -8.85 -2.67 -1.10
CA VAL A 88 -7.82 -3.03 -0.13
C VAL A 88 -7.48 -1.78 0.66
N GLY A 89 -7.61 -1.82 1.98
CA GLY A 89 -7.34 -0.65 2.81
C GLY A 89 -7.16 -0.95 4.28
N TRP A 90 -6.46 -0.06 4.97
CA TRP A 90 -6.30 -0.14 6.42
C TRP A 90 -7.61 0.24 7.12
N GLU A 91 -8.00 -0.55 8.13
CA GLU A 91 -9.22 -0.32 8.91
C GLU A 91 -9.19 1.03 9.64
N ASP A 92 -8.01 1.46 10.08
CA ASP A 92 -7.78 2.70 10.81
C ASP A 92 -6.33 3.20 10.58
N GLU A 93 -6.00 4.34 11.20
CA GLU A 93 -4.66 4.94 11.17
C GLU A 93 -3.58 4.12 11.88
N SER A 94 -3.95 3.17 12.75
CA SER A 94 -2.99 2.30 13.42
C SER A 94 -2.32 1.31 12.46
N ARG A 95 -2.94 1.08 11.28
CA ARG A 95 -2.46 0.20 10.19
C ARG A 95 -2.01 -1.18 10.69
N GLN A 96 -2.79 -1.73 11.63
CA GLN A 96 -2.61 -3.08 12.17
C GLN A 96 -3.51 -4.12 11.51
N VAL A 97 -4.64 -3.67 10.96
CA VAL A 97 -5.65 -4.51 10.32
C VAL A 97 -5.89 -4.01 8.92
N ILE A 98 -5.62 -4.86 7.93
CA ILE A 98 -5.98 -4.58 6.55
C ILE A 98 -7.29 -5.28 6.22
N LEU A 99 -8.16 -4.57 5.51
CA LEU A 99 -9.42 -5.04 5.00
C LEU A 99 -9.30 -5.24 3.49
N ILE A 100 -9.60 -6.46 3.04
CA ILE A 100 -9.67 -6.82 1.62
C ILE A 100 -11.12 -7.18 1.33
N LYS A 101 -11.73 -6.46 0.40
CA LYS A 101 -13.10 -6.65 -0.04
C LYS A 101 -13.12 -6.98 -1.53
N ILE A 102 -13.89 -8.00 -1.90
CA ILE A 102 -14.10 -8.41 -3.30
C ILE A 102 -15.60 -8.65 -3.50
N GLY A 103 -16.29 -7.67 -4.09
CA GLY A 103 -17.75 -7.59 -4.04
C GLY A 103 -18.24 -7.61 -2.59
N ASP A 104 -19.16 -8.52 -2.26
CA ASP A 104 -19.74 -8.62 -0.91
C ASP A 104 -18.86 -9.39 0.10
N TYR A 105 -17.70 -9.92 -0.34
CA TYR A 105 -16.83 -10.71 0.51
C TYR A 105 -15.77 -9.85 1.18
N ILE A 106 -15.64 -9.98 2.50
CA ILE A 106 -14.68 -9.21 3.30
C ILE A 106 -13.75 -10.15 4.06
N LYS A 107 -12.45 -9.87 3.95
CA LYS A 107 -11.40 -10.53 4.73
C LYS A 107 -10.55 -9.49 5.46
N LYS A 108 -10.52 -9.60 6.79
CA LYS A 108 -9.56 -8.88 7.62
C LYS A 108 -8.29 -9.71 7.80
N LEU A 109 -7.13 -9.08 7.63
CA LEU A 109 -5.84 -9.67 7.91
C LEU A 109 -5.10 -8.85 8.96
N ARG A 110 -4.43 -9.57 9.86
CA ARG A 110 -3.56 -9.03 10.90
C ARG A 110 -2.22 -9.77 10.83
N PHE A 111 -1.26 -9.33 11.61
CA PHE A 111 -0.06 -10.12 11.88
C PHE A 111 -0.44 -11.54 12.37
N PRO A 112 0.23 -12.62 11.92
CA PRO A 112 1.35 -12.66 10.97
C PRO A 112 0.93 -12.79 9.50
N ASN A 113 -0.35 -13.08 9.24
CA ASN A 113 -0.87 -13.33 7.88
C ASN A 113 -0.70 -12.12 6.95
N LEU A 114 -0.80 -10.91 7.49
CA LEU A 114 -0.52 -9.67 6.78
C LEU A 114 0.91 -9.66 6.21
N ASN A 115 1.92 -9.84 7.06
CA ASN A 115 3.33 -9.87 6.64
C ASN A 115 3.59 -10.99 5.63
N PHE A 116 3.02 -12.17 5.87
CA PHE A 116 3.14 -13.28 4.94
C PHE A 116 2.58 -12.92 3.56
N MET A 117 1.41 -12.27 3.50
CA MET A 117 0.79 -11.86 2.25
C MET A 117 1.64 -10.83 1.51
N THR A 118 2.20 -9.84 2.22
CA THR A 118 3.11 -8.84 1.63
C THR A 118 4.31 -9.52 0.98
N LEU A 119 5.00 -10.39 1.71
CA LEU A 119 6.17 -11.12 1.20
C LEU A 119 5.82 -12.03 0.02
N LEU A 120 4.66 -12.69 0.07
CA LEU A 120 4.21 -13.56 -1.02
C LEU A 120 3.91 -12.76 -2.30
N LEU A 121 3.21 -11.63 -2.18
CA LEU A 121 2.86 -10.80 -3.33
C LEU A 121 4.11 -10.13 -3.93
N ASP A 122 5.06 -9.71 -3.10
CA ASP A 122 6.35 -9.16 -3.55
C ASP A 122 7.19 -10.20 -4.31
N HIS A 123 7.27 -11.43 -3.77
CA HIS A 123 7.89 -12.58 -4.45
C HIS A 123 7.22 -12.86 -5.80
N ILE A 124 5.88 -12.98 -5.83
CA ILE A 124 5.16 -13.28 -7.07
C ILE A 124 5.32 -12.14 -8.08
N LEU A 125 5.25 -10.88 -7.64
CA LEU A 125 5.41 -9.72 -8.51
C LEU A 125 6.78 -9.76 -9.20
N THR A 126 7.85 -9.95 -8.41
CA THR A 126 9.23 -10.05 -8.94
C THR A 126 9.34 -11.17 -9.97
N GLU A 127 8.78 -12.33 -9.68
CA GLU A 127 8.73 -13.46 -10.60
C GLU A 127 7.95 -13.13 -11.89
N LYS A 128 6.78 -12.51 -11.80
CA LYS A 128 5.97 -12.16 -12.97
C LYS A 128 6.65 -11.10 -13.83
N ILE A 129 7.32 -10.11 -13.23
CA ILE A 129 8.13 -9.14 -13.98
C ILE A 129 9.28 -9.87 -14.69
N GLU A 130 10.01 -10.75 -14.00
CA GLU A 130 11.13 -11.47 -14.62
C GLU A 130 10.66 -12.33 -15.81
N PHE A 131 9.60 -13.12 -15.64
CA PHE A 131 9.25 -14.18 -16.60
C PHE A 131 8.10 -13.84 -17.55
N ALA A 132 7.14 -13.01 -17.13
CA ALA A 132 5.96 -12.69 -17.94
C ALA A 132 6.12 -11.39 -18.76
N THR A 133 7.04 -10.49 -18.39
CA THR A 133 7.31 -9.26 -19.16
C THR A 133 8.61 -9.29 -19.94
N SER A 134 9.50 -10.26 -19.68
CA SER A 134 10.62 -10.54 -20.58
C SER A 134 10.07 -11.05 -21.90
N GLY A 135 10.01 -10.17 -22.91
CA GLY A 135 9.63 -10.55 -24.27
C GLY A 135 10.40 -11.81 -24.65
N LYS A 136 9.70 -12.82 -25.19
CA LYS A 136 10.34 -14.07 -25.64
C LYS A 136 11.51 -13.68 -26.52
N VAL A 137 12.72 -13.76 -25.98
CA VAL A 137 13.93 -13.82 -26.79
C VAL A 137 13.83 -15.19 -27.44
N GLU A 138 13.16 -15.24 -28.59
CA GLU A 138 13.42 -16.30 -29.55
C GLU A 138 14.94 -16.43 -29.62
N SER A 139 15.41 -17.62 -29.31
CA SER A 139 16.82 -17.93 -29.20
C SER A 139 17.57 -17.34 -30.39
N LYS A 140 18.71 -16.72 -30.08
CA LYS A 140 19.61 -15.97 -30.97
C LYS A 140 20.18 -16.81 -32.12
N ALA A 141 19.33 -17.30 -33.01
CA ALA A 141 19.70 -17.84 -34.32
C ALA A 141 19.25 -16.92 -35.47
N LYS A 142 18.44 -15.86 -35.23
CA LYS A 142 17.87 -15.03 -36.32
C LYS A 142 17.92 -13.50 -36.17
N LYS A 143 18.59 -12.93 -35.18
CA LYS A 143 18.68 -11.45 -35.03
C LYS A 143 20.10 -10.96 -34.78
N LYS A 144 21.03 -11.33 -35.66
CA LYS A 144 22.32 -10.66 -35.81
C LYS A 144 22.29 -9.82 -37.09
N GLU A 145 21.52 -8.72 -37.16
CA GLU A 145 21.72 -7.80 -38.30
C GLU A 145 21.09 -6.40 -38.24
N LYS A 146 20.42 -5.98 -37.16
CA LYS A 146 20.02 -4.56 -37.02
C LYS A 146 20.27 -4.13 -35.58
N GLU A 147 21.50 -3.71 -35.29
CA GLU A 147 21.94 -2.29 -35.36
C GLU A 147 21.22 -1.50 -34.26
N LYS A 148 21.90 -1.15 -33.17
CA LYS A 148 22.85 -0.02 -33.06
C LYS A 148 22.12 1.30 -33.32
N GLU A 149 22.38 2.27 -32.44
CA GLU A 149 21.66 3.53 -32.19
C GLU A 149 20.54 3.37 -31.14
N LYS A 150 20.42 4.15 -30.05
CA LYS A 150 21.06 5.36 -29.52
C LYS A 150 20.62 5.43 -28.04
N GLU A 151 21.55 5.54 -27.09
CA GLU A 151 21.91 6.75 -26.31
C GLU A 151 20.94 7.14 -25.18
N GLU A 152 21.58 7.26 -24.01
CA GLU A 152 21.34 7.95 -22.73
C GLU A 152 20.14 8.90 -22.56
N VAL A 153 19.52 8.86 -21.36
CA VAL A 153 19.11 10.03 -20.56
C VAL A 153 19.15 9.68 -19.05
N ASP A 154 19.93 10.45 -18.29
CA ASP A 154 19.85 10.64 -16.83
C ASP A 154 18.59 11.45 -16.44
N GLU A 155 17.95 11.14 -15.31
CA GLU A 155 17.71 12.10 -14.20
C GLU A 155 16.73 11.58 -13.15
N GLU A 156 17.03 11.94 -11.89
CA GLU A 156 16.20 11.76 -10.70
C GLU A 156 14.84 12.48 -10.84
N GLY A 157 13.78 11.70 -11.05
CA GLY A 157 12.40 12.16 -11.00
C GLY A 157 11.72 11.78 -9.69
N LYS A 158 11.43 12.78 -8.85
CA LYS A 158 10.50 12.71 -7.72
C LYS A 158 9.26 11.87 -8.07
N TYR A 159 8.94 10.87 -7.25
CA TYR A 159 7.67 10.14 -7.33
C TYR A 159 6.52 11.11 -7.02
N GLY A 160 5.95 11.71 -8.07
CA GLY A 160 4.64 12.35 -8.02
C GLY A 160 3.56 11.29 -7.96
N LEU A 161 2.54 11.53 -7.13
CA LEU A 161 1.31 10.74 -7.06
C LEU A 161 0.68 10.64 -8.46
N PHE A 162 0.78 9.46 -9.06
CA PHE A 162 0.08 9.13 -10.30
C PHE A 162 -1.39 8.87 -9.96
N SER A 163 -2.23 9.89 -10.09
CA SER A 163 -3.67 9.71 -10.31
C SER A 163 -3.94 9.71 -11.82
N GLU A 164 -3.37 8.74 -12.55
CA GLU A 164 -3.72 8.57 -13.95
C GLU A 164 -4.97 7.70 -14.09
N HIS A 165 -5.93 8.19 -14.87
CA HIS A 165 -7.00 7.37 -15.43
C HIS A 165 -6.39 6.50 -16.54
N ILE A 166 -5.77 5.38 -16.15
CA ILE A 166 -5.22 4.42 -17.12
C ILE A 166 -6.40 3.63 -17.72
N THR A 167 -6.93 4.09 -18.85
CA THR A 167 -7.85 3.28 -19.66
C THR A 167 -7.05 2.31 -20.52
N THR A 168 -6.74 1.12 -19.98
CA THR A 168 -6.31 -0.01 -20.82
C THR A 168 -7.54 -0.70 -21.43
N LEU A 169 -7.35 -1.29 -22.61
CA LEU A 169 -8.37 -2.07 -23.36
C LEU A 169 -8.96 -3.25 -22.55
N ASP A 170 -8.39 -3.60 -21.39
CA ASP A 170 -8.79 -4.71 -20.52
C ASP A 170 -9.63 -4.29 -19.29
N GLY A 171 -10.15 -3.05 -19.25
CA GLY A 171 -11.15 -2.66 -18.25
C GLY A 171 -10.59 -2.30 -16.87
N LEU A 172 -9.32 -1.87 -16.81
CA LEU A 172 -8.75 -1.28 -15.60
C LEU A 172 -9.39 0.09 -15.36
N HIS A 173 -10.21 0.21 -14.33
CA HIS A 173 -10.63 1.50 -13.78
C HIS A 173 -10.00 1.64 -12.40
N ILE A 174 -8.83 2.28 -12.34
CA ILE A 174 -8.24 2.76 -11.09
C ILE A 174 -9.12 3.92 -10.65
N VAL A 175 -9.79 3.77 -9.52
CA VAL A 175 -10.56 4.87 -8.92
C VAL A 175 -10.08 5.00 -7.49
N GLU A 176 -9.38 6.11 -7.24
CA GLU A 176 -9.05 6.64 -5.93
C GLU A 176 -8.14 5.76 -5.07
N THR A 177 -6.85 6.10 -5.10
CA THR A 177 -5.99 5.95 -3.92
C THR A 177 -6.26 7.17 -3.05
N THR A 178 -7.20 7.07 -2.10
CA THR A 178 -7.24 8.12 -1.09
C THR A 178 -6.04 7.87 -0.18
N GLU A 179 -5.15 8.85 -0.08
CA GLU A 179 -4.42 9.00 1.17
C GLU A 179 -5.48 9.08 2.28
N TYR A 180 -5.22 8.57 3.49
CA TYR A 180 -5.92 9.15 4.63
C TYR A 180 -5.65 10.63 4.45
N GLY A 181 -6.68 11.41 4.09
CA GLY A 181 -6.54 12.85 4.04
C GLY A 181 -6.16 13.19 5.45
N ILE A 182 -4.86 13.35 5.68
CA ILE A 182 -4.38 13.68 7.00
C ILE A 182 -4.83 15.13 7.11
N SER A 183 -6.03 15.35 7.63
CA SER A 183 -6.18 16.48 8.53
C SER A 183 -5.24 16.14 9.68
N ILE A 184 -3.94 16.43 9.51
CA ILE A 184 -3.09 16.61 10.66
C ILE A 184 -3.79 17.79 11.33
N ASP A 185 -4.56 17.52 12.38
CA ASP A 185 -4.93 18.56 13.31
C ASP A 185 -3.59 19.09 13.83
N THR A 186 -3.09 20.17 13.22
CA THR A 186 -1.87 20.83 13.65
C THR A 186 -2.24 21.88 14.67
N ILE A 187 -1.50 21.90 15.77
CA ILE A 187 -1.60 22.95 16.77
C ILE A 187 -0.38 23.86 16.61
N GLU A 188 -0.62 25.16 16.54
CA GLU A 188 0.44 26.15 16.61
C GLU A 188 0.88 26.30 18.06
N ILE A 189 2.14 25.97 18.34
CA ILE A 189 2.79 26.21 19.62
C ILE A 189 3.91 27.23 19.46
N LYS A 190 4.15 28.02 20.49
CA LYS A 190 5.30 28.92 20.56
C LYS A 190 6.32 28.32 21.50
N ALA A 191 7.49 27.94 20.96
CA ALA A 191 8.51 27.24 21.72
C ALA A 191 9.92 27.64 21.29
N GLN A 192 10.87 27.52 22.22
CA GLN A 192 12.30 27.70 21.96
C GLN A 192 12.95 26.34 21.79
N ILE A 193 13.72 26.15 20.70
CA ILE A 193 14.52 24.93 20.51
C ILE A 193 15.79 25.06 21.36
N ILE A 194 15.99 24.11 22.28
CA ILE A 194 17.16 24.07 23.17
C ILE A 194 18.23 23.16 22.56
N VAL A 195 17.82 21.95 22.16
CA VAL A 195 18.74 20.90 21.69
C VAL A 195 18.16 20.21 20.47
N GLU A 196 19.03 19.88 19.52
CA GLU A 196 18.69 19.09 18.35
C GLU A 196 19.33 17.70 18.44
N SER A 197 18.55 16.67 18.12
CA SER A 197 19.02 15.31 17.87
C SER A 197 18.74 14.90 16.42
N PRO A 198 19.27 13.76 15.93
CA PRO A 198 18.98 13.29 14.58
C PRO A 198 17.49 13.08 14.29
N LYS A 199 16.67 12.74 15.30
CA LYS A 199 15.25 12.37 15.11
C LYS A 199 14.24 13.27 15.84
N ALA A 200 14.69 14.09 16.79
CA ALA A 200 13.82 14.90 17.64
C ALA A 200 14.49 16.21 18.05
N LEU A 201 13.68 17.18 18.48
CA LEU A 201 14.08 18.46 19.05
C LEU A 201 13.61 18.52 20.50
N LEU A 202 14.47 19.00 21.39
CA LEU A 202 14.07 19.41 22.72
C LEU A 202 13.59 20.86 22.63
N ILE A 203 12.33 21.08 22.97
CA ILE A 203 11.71 22.41 22.99
C ILE A 203 11.36 22.81 24.43
N ALA A 204 11.47 24.10 24.73
CA ALA A 204 10.91 24.71 25.93
C ALA A 204 9.75 25.64 25.56
N LEU A 205 8.66 25.52 26.31
CA LEU A 205 7.50 26.40 26.22
C LEU A 205 7.69 27.65 27.09
N ASP A 206 6.85 28.66 26.88
CA ASP A 206 6.81 29.89 27.71
C ASP A 206 6.45 29.57 29.20
N THR A 207 6.06 28.32 29.52
CA THR A 207 5.77 27.80 30.87
C THR A 207 6.98 27.15 31.57
N ASP A 208 8.19 27.24 31.03
CA ASP A 208 9.42 26.57 31.49
C ASP A 208 9.36 25.03 31.48
N GLU A 209 8.36 24.44 30.80
CA GLU A 209 8.29 23.00 30.60
C GLU A 209 9.05 22.56 29.34
N GLU A 210 9.87 21.52 29.46
CA GLU A 210 10.71 20.98 28.39
C GLU A 210 10.17 19.65 27.86
N PHE A 211 10.06 19.51 26.54
CA PHE A 211 9.58 18.28 25.90
C PHE A 211 10.33 17.94 24.62
N TRP A 212 10.45 16.64 24.37
CA TRP A 212 10.98 16.12 23.11
C TRP A 212 9.88 15.98 22.06
N ILE A 213 10.09 16.60 20.90
CA ILE A 213 9.21 16.52 19.74
C ILE A 213 9.97 15.90 18.56
N PRO A 214 9.47 14.80 17.97
CA PRO A 214 9.99 14.26 16.71
C PRO A 214 9.98 15.29 15.58
N LYS A 215 11.06 15.34 14.79
CA LYS A 215 11.18 16.30 13.66
C LYS A 215 10.10 16.11 12.59
N ASN A 216 9.70 14.85 12.36
CA ASN A 216 8.70 14.50 11.36
C ASN A 216 7.28 14.95 11.73
N SER A 217 7.08 15.49 12.93
CA SER A 217 5.78 15.96 13.40
C SER A 217 5.69 17.48 13.50
N ILE A 218 6.68 18.17 12.94
CA ILE A 218 6.70 19.62 12.77
C ILE A 218 6.45 19.89 11.29
N ASN A 219 5.34 20.54 10.99
CA ASN A 219 4.83 20.74 9.63
C ASN A 219 5.21 22.11 9.04
N ASN A 220 6.16 22.81 9.66
CA ASN A 220 6.70 24.07 9.16
C ASN A 220 8.22 24.11 9.30
N ASP A 221 8.84 25.00 8.54
CA ASP A 221 10.27 25.28 8.67
C ASP A 221 10.57 25.86 10.05
N TYR A 222 11.68 25.41 10.66
CA TYR A 222 12.16 25.88 11.94
C TYR A 222 13.67 26.12 11.88
N ASP A 223 14.15 27.07 12.69
CA ASP A 223 15.56 27.40 12.77
C ASP A 223 16.12 27.00 14.16
N VAL A 224 17.00 26.00 14.17
CA VAL A 224 17.68 25.52 15.38
C VAL A 224 18.71 26.52 15.89
N LYS A 225 19.30 27.35 15.01
CA LYS A 225 20.34 28.33 15.39
C LYS A 225 19.75 29.57 16.07
N LYS A 226 18.44 29.79 15.89
CA LYS A 226 17.72 30.90 16.48
C LYS A 226 17.32 30.54 17.92
N LYS A 227 18.13 30.98 18.90
CA LYS A 227 17.86 30.83 20.35
C LYS A 227 16.67 31.68 20.86
N LYS A 228 15.66 31.94 20.02
CA LYS A 228 14.46 32.70 20.36
C LYS A 228 13.22 31.84 20.11
N SER A 229 12.16 32.06 20.87
CA SER A 229 10.89 31.36 20.66
C SER A 229 10.39 31.55 19.22
N GLN A 230 10.03 30.46 18.58
CA GLN A 230 9.46 30.43 17.24
C GLN A 230 8.13 29.68 17.23
N LYS A 231 7.33 29.95 16.22
CA LYS A 231 6.04 29.28 16.02
C LYS A 231 6.31 27.94 15.35
N LEU A 232 5.86 26.85 15.96
CA LEU A 232 5.96 25.49 15.43
C LEU A 232 4.54 24.96 15.19
N LEU A 233 4.30 24.42 14.00
CA LEU A 233 3.06 23.72 13.68
C LEU A 233 3.26 22.23 13.97
N VAL A 234 2.75 21.75 15.10
CA VAL A 234 3.00 20.39 15.59
C VAL A 234 1.73 19.55 15.54
N ASP A 235 1.86 18.26 15.23
CA ASP A 235 0.74 17.31 15.28
C ASP A 235 0.06 17.28 16.66
N LYS A 236 -1.26 17.46 16.70
CA LYS A 236 -2.08 17.49 17.94
C LYS A 236 -1.89 16.28 18.84
N TRP A 237 -1.76 15.09 18.27
CA TRP A 237 -1.60 13.85 19.04
C TRP A 237 -0.33 13.85 19.92
N ILE A 238 0.71 14.59 19.54
CA ILE A 238 1.95 14.72 20.34
C ILE A 238 1.72 15.63 21.53
N ILE A 239 1.03 16.74 21.30
CA ILE A 239 0.67 17.72 22.33
C ILE A 239 -0.26 17.07 23.37
N GLU A 240 -1.23 16.28 22.93
CA GLU A 240 -2.13 15.53 23.80
C GLU A 240 -1.40 14.43 24.59
N LYS A 241 -0.51 13.68 23.93
CA LYS A 241 0.27 12.61 24.58
C LYS A 241 1.21 13.14 25.66
N GLN A 242 1.79 14.32 25.44
CA GLN A 242 2.66 15.00 26.40
C GLN A 242 1.86 15.85 27.42
N LYS A 243 0.52 15.88 27.33
CA LYS A 243 -0.40 16.67 28.18
C LYS A 243 -0.14 18.18 28.18
N ILE A 244 0.46 18.70 27.13
CA ILE A 244 0.89 20.11 27.03
C ILE A 244 -0.29 21.09 27.05
N LEU A 245 -1.52 20.65 26.75
CA LEU A 245 -2.75 21.46 26.77
C LEU A 245 -3.81 21.01 27.79
N SER A 246 -3.47 20.18 28.76
CA SER A 246 -4.41 19.78 29.83
C SER A 246 -4.51 20.87 30.91
N LYS A 247 -5.10 22.03 30.57
CA LYS A 247 -5.81 22.93 31.50
C LYS A 247 -6.71 23.91 30.76
#